data_AF-G8NZF3-F1
#
_entry.id   AF-G8NZF3-F1
#
_cell.length_a   1.000
_cell.length_b   1.000
_cell.length_c   1.000
_cell.angle_alpha   90.00
_cell.angle_beta   90.00
_cell.angle_gamma   90.00
#
_symmetry.space_group_name_H-M   'P 1'
#
loop_
_entity.id
_entity.type
_entity.pdbx_description
1 polymer ?
#
loop_
_entity_poly.entity_id
_entity_poly.type
_entity_poly.pdbx_seq_one_letter_code
_entity_poly.pdbx_strand_id
1 'polypeptide(L)' 'MGFLEEAEKIAGAVVAVEGVKKLDPNASILTEGAAAVAGYKGAEAIEEHLEKKDENNQ' A
#
# COMPACT_ATOMS: atom_id res chain seq x y z
N MET A 1 -5.75 3.84 14.06
CA MET A 1 -5.51 4.86 13.01
C MET A 1 -4.62 5.99 13.54
N GLY A 2 -3.37 5.62 13.84
CA GLY A 2 -2.32 6.57 14.17
C GLY A 2 -1.70 7.18 12.91
N PHE A 3 -1.05 8.33 13.03
CA PHE A 3 -0.37 8.99 11.91
C PHE A 3 0.66 8.08 11.18
N LEU A 4 1.28 7.13 11.90
CA LEU A 4 2.21 6.17 11.32
C LEU A 4 1.54 5.16 10.39
N GLU A 5 0.35 4.70 10.78
CA GLU A 5 -0.50 3.76 10.04
C GLU A 5 -0.82 4.29 8.63
N GLU A 6 -1.23 5.56 8.59
CA GLU A 6 -1.60 6.24 7.36
C GLU A 6 -0.37 6.57 6.51
N ALA A 7 0.78 6.86 7.15
CA ALA A 7 2.05 7.02 6.47
C ALA A 7 2.53 5.71 5.83
N GLU A 8 2.29 4.55 6.45
CA GLU A 8 2.67 3.24 5.92
C GLU A 8 1.84 2.86 4.68
N LYS A 9 0.52 3.12 4.70
CA LYS A 9 -0.35 2.94 3.53
C LYS A 9 0.03 3.86 2.37
N ILE A 10 0.35 5.13 2.67
CA ILE A 10 0.85 6.08 1.66
C ILE A 10 2.19 5.61 1.09
N ALA A 11 3.10 5.11 1.93
CA ALA A 11 4.38 4.56 1.47
C ALA A 11 4.17 3.35 0.55
N GLY A 12 3.24 2.45 0.88
CA GLY A 12 2.86 1.31 0.03
C GLY A 12 2.34 1.76 -1.35
N ALA A 13 1.50 2.80 -1.38
CA ALA A 13 1.00 3.39 -2.62
C ALA A 13 2.12 3.99 -3.48
N VAL A 14 3.01 4.77 -2.88
CA VAL A 14 4.13 5.43 -3.58
C VAL A 14 5.11 4.39 -4.13
N VAL A 15 5.46 3.38 -3.35
CA VAL A 15 6.34 2.28 -3.79
C VAL A 15 5.71 1.50 -4.93
N ALA A 16 4.40 1.23 -4.90
CA ALA A 16 3.71 0.56 -6.00
C ALA A 16 3.69 1.39 -7.29
N VAL A 17 3.43 2.70 -7.20
CA VAL A 17 3.49 3.62 -8.37
C VAL A 17 4.90 3.67 -8.95
N GLU A 18 5.92 3.83 -8.10
CA GLU A 18 7.31 3.88 -8.55
C GLU A 18 7.76 2.53 -9.14
N GLY A 19 7.29 1.42 -8.56
CA GLY A 19 7.52 0.07 -9.08
C GLY A 19 6.93 -0.13 -10.47
N VAL A 20 5.67 0.29 -10.67
CA VAL A 20 5.02 0.24 -11.99
C VAL A 20 5.73 1.15 -13.00
N LYS A 21 6.12 2.37 -12.61
CA LYS A 21 6.90 3.28 -13.48
C LYS A 21 8.28 2.74 -13.83
N LYS A 22 8.93 1.99 -12.94
CA LYS A 22 10.21 1.33 -13.22
C LYS A 22 10.04 0.14 -14.16
N LEU A 23 8.94 -0.60 -14.06
CA LEU A 23 8.64 -1.72 -14.94
C LEU A 23 8.18 -1.27 -16.32
N ASP A 24 7.31 -0.26 -16.36
CA ASP A 24 6.79 0.37 -17.56
C ASP A 24 6.86 1.90 -17.42
N PRO A 25 7.90 2.55 -17.98
CA PRO A 25 8.07 4.00 -17.95
C PRO A 25 6.95 4.76 -18.69
N ASN A 26 6.16 4.08 -19.52
CA ASN A 26 5.02 4.67 -20.23
C ASN A 26 3.68 4.28 -19.60
N ALA A 27 3.69 3.75 -18.37
CA ALA A 27 2.49 3.46 -17.61
C ALA A 27 1.57 4.69 -17.60
N SER A 28 0.33 4.50 -18.04
CA SER A 28 -0.66 5.58 -18.06
C SER A 28 -1.08 5.94 -16.64
N ILE A 29 -1.61 7.16 -16.46
CA ILE A 29 -2.13 7.65 -15.17
C ILE A 29 -3.14 6.68 -14.54
N LEU A 30 -3.90 5.94 -15.36
CA LEU A 30 -4.82 4.91 -14.88
C LEU A 30 -4.10 3.69 -14.27
N THR A 31 -2.99 3.26 -14.89
CA THR A 31 -2.17 2.15 -14.39
C THR A 31 -1.45 2.56 -13.10
N GLU A 32 -0.91 3.77 -13.06
CA GLU A 32 -0.33 4.34 -11.83
C GLU A 32 -1.39 4.46 -10.73
N GLY A 33 -2.59 4.97 -11.04
CA GLY A 33 -3.69 5.09 -10.08
C GLY A 33 -4.14 3.75 -9.53
N ALA A 34 -4.28 2.73 -10.39
CA ALA A 34 -4.60 1.37 -9.97
C ALA A 34 -3.50 0.78 -9.08
N ALA A 35 -2.23 1.00 -9.41
CA ALA A 35 -1.09 0.57 -8.62
C ALA A 35 -1.04 1.27 -7.26
N ALA A 36 -1.30 2.58 -7.20
CA ALA A 36 -1.37 3.34 -5.95
C ALA A 36 -2.46 2.79 -5.03
N VAL A 37 -3.66 2.58 -5.56
CA VAL A 37 -4.79 2.03 -4.78
C VAL A 37 -4.48 0.60 -4.33
N ALA A 38 -3.87 -0.23 -5.18
CA ALA A 38 -3.47 -1.58 -4.82
C ALA A 38 -2.36 -1.59 -3.76
N GLY A 39 -1.38 -0.70 -3.85
CA GLY A 39 -0.31 -0.54 -2.86
C GLY A 39 -0.84 -0.05 -1.52
N TYR A 40 -1.76 0.91 -1.52
CA TYR A 40 -2.44 1.40 -0.32
C TYR A 40 -3.24 0.29 0.37
N LYS A 41 -4.10 -0.39 -0.39
CA LYS A 41 -4.94 -1.48 0.14
C LYS A 41 -4.13 -2.71 0.52
N GLY A 42 -3.01 -2.97 -0.17
CA GLY A 42 -2.11 -4.06 0.15
C GLY A 42 -1.41 -3.85 1.49
N ALA A 43 -0.92 -2.64 1.73
CA ALA A 43 -0.37 -2.24 3.04
C ALA A 43 -1.43 -2.33 4.14
N GLU A 44 -2.64 -1.80 3.88
CA GLU A 44 -3.77 -1.87 4.80
C GLU A 44 -4.17 -3.32 5.15
N ALA A 45 -4.24 -4.21 4.16
CA ALA A 45 -4.60 -5.62 4.40
C ALA A 45 -3.54 -6.37 5.22
N ILE A 46 -2.26 -6.03 5.07
CA ILE A 46 -1.17 -6.63 5.86
C ILE A 46 -1.26 -6.18 7.31
N GLU A 47 -1.44 -4.88 7.52
CA GLU A 47 -1.62 -4.28 8.83
C GLU A 47 -2.84 -4.85 9.55
N GLU A 48 -3.99 -4.91 8.90
CA GLU A 48 -5.23 -5.43 9.48
C GLU A 48 -5.09 -6.92 9.88
N HIS A 49 -4.26 -7.68 9.15
CA HIS A 49 -3.97 -9.08 9.45
C HIS A 49 -2.94 -9.26 10.59
N LEU A 50 -2.05 -8.28 10.76
CA LEU A 50 -1.11 -8.17 11.86
C LEU A 50 -1.82 -7.77 13.15
N GLU A 51 -2.64 -6.72 13.13
CA GLU A 51 -3.45 -6.29 14.27
C GLU A 51 -4.34 -7.43 14.78
N LYS A 52 -5.05 -8.13 13.89
CA LYS A 52 -5.88 -9.30 14.26
C LYS A 52 -5.07 -10.46 14.87
N LYS A 53 -3.78 -10.59 14.52
CA LYS A 53 -2.89 -11.61 15.08
C LYS A 53 -2.38 -11.21 16.46
N ASP A 54 -2.02 -9.95 16.66
CA ASP A 54 -1.61 -9.40 17.94
C ASP A 54 -2.77 -9.41 18.95
N GLU A 55 -4.00 -9.07 18.52
CA GLU A 55 -5.20 -9.14 19.37
C GLU A 55 -5.56 -10.57 19.82
N ASN A 56 -5.26 -11.59 18.99
CA ASN A 56 -5.60 -12.98 19.30
C ASN A 56 -4.52 -13.71 20.12
N ASN A 57 -3.39 -13.04 20.40
CA ASN A 57 -2.26 -13.56 21.17
C ASN A 57 -2.14 -12.92 22.57
N GLN A 58 -3.19 -12.23 23.03
CA GLN A 58 -3.39 -11.74 24.41
C GLN A 58 -4.46 -12.55 25.14
#